data_AF-A0A256WEB8-F1
#
_entry.id   AF-A0A256WEB8-F1
#
_cell.length_a   1.000
_cell.length_b   1.000
_cell.length_c   1.000
_cell.angle_alpha   90.00
_cell.angle_beta   90.00
_cell.angle_gamma   90.00
#
_symmetry.space_group_name_H-M   'P 1'
#
loop_
_entity.id
_entity.type
_entity.pdbx_description
1 polymer ?
#
loop_
_entity_poly.entity_id
_entity_poly.type
_entity_poly.pdbx_seq_one_letter_code
_entity_poly.pdbx_strand_id
1 'polypeptide(L)' 'MKQFIVTIPKQEEAFFKKLMQSINFIDFSEEDTIYSIPDSHKTLVRERIEKYGSDRSNYLSRKELDEKIKFKQ' A
#
# COMPACT_ATOMS: atom_id res chain seq x y z
N MET A 1 -1.46 23.01 -4.77
CA MET A 1 -2.79 22.45 -4.46
C MET A 1 -2.84 22.20 -2.95
N LYS A 2 -3.97 22.51 -2.29
CA LYS A 2 -4.14 22.25 -0.85
C LYS A 2 -4.78 20.87 -0.69
N GLN A 3 -4.15 20.00 0.09
CA GLN A 3 -4.68 18.68 0.43
C GLN A 3 -5.26 18.73 1.84
N PHE A 4 -6.42 18.11 2.03
CA PHE A 4 -7.05 17.93 3.33
C PHE A 4 -7.21 16.44 3.60
N ILE A 5 -6.92 16.04 4.83
CA ILE A 5 -7.11 14.67 5.31
C ILE A 5 -8.18 14.74 6.39
N VAL A 6 -9.25 13.97 6.23
CA VAL A 6 -10.37 13.91 7.16
C VAL A 6 -10.47 12.49 7.70
N THR A 7 -10.53 12.35 9.03
CA THR A 7 -10.78 11.07 9.68
C THR A 7 -12.25 10.95 10.03
N ILE A 8 -12.87 9.84 9.63
CA ILE A 8 -14.31 9.64 9.75
C ILE A 8 -14.56 8.32 10.48
N PRO A 9 -15.51 8.27 11.44
CA PRO A 9 -15.91 7.01 12.05
C PRO A 9 -16.46 6.03 11.00
N LYS A 10 -16.09 4.75 11.11
CA LYS A 10 -16.45 3.71 10.11
C LYS A 10 -17.96 3.59 9.85
N GLN A 11 -18.78 3.77 10.89
CA GLN A 11 -20.24 3.74 10.79
C GLN A 11 -20.84 4.90 9.96
N GLU A 12 -20.11 6.01 9.82
CA GLU A 12 -20.53 7.21 9.09
C GLU A 12 -20.00 7.24 7.64
N GLU A 13 -19.15 6.29 7.27
CA GLU A 13 -18.46 6.24 5.98
C GLU A 13 -19.44 6.26 4.79
N ALA A 14 -20.51 5.45 4.87
CA ALA A 14 -21.51 5.35 3.81
C ALA A 14 -22.31 6.65 3.65
N PHE A 15 -22.60 7.35 4.75
CA PHE A 15 -23.28 8.65 4.71
C PHE A 15 -22.35 9.72 4.11
N PHE A 16 -21.10 9.75 4.53
CA PHE A 16 -20.11 10.69 4.02
C PHE A 16 -19.88 10.53 2.51
N LYS A 17 -19.75 9.29 2.02
CA LYS A 17 -19.62 9.02 0.58
C LYS A 17 -20.80 9.60 -0.21
N LYS A 18 -22.03 9.38 0.26
CA LYS A 18 -23.24 9.93 -0.37
C LYS A 18 -23.25 11.46 -0.36
N LEU A 19 -22.85 12.07 0.75
CA LEU A 19 -22.77 13.53 0.85
C LEU A 19 -21.76 14.08 -0.17
N MET A 20 -20.57 13.50 -0.25
CA MET A 20 -19.54 13.94 -1.19
C MET A 20 -19.95 13.74 -2.65
N GLN A 21 -20.66 12.64 -2.96
CA GLN A 21 -21.23 12.39 -4.29
C GLN A 21 -22.35 13.36 -4.67
N SER A 22 -23.03 13.98 -3.70
CA SER A 22 -24.07 14.99 -3.97
C SER A 22 -23.51 16.37 -4.36
N ILE A 23 -22.20 16.56 -4.26
CA ILE A 23 -21.53 17.81 -4.55
C ILE A 23 -21.04 17.79 -6.00
N ASN A 24 -21.69 18.59 -6.86
CA ASN A 24 -21.52 18.59 -8.33
C ASN A 24 -20.10 18.85 -8.88
N PHE A 25 -19.13 19.24 -8.04
CA PHE A 25 -17.76 19.56 -8.44
C PHE A 25 -16.72 18.60 -7.83
N ILE A 26 -17.17 17.53 -7.16
CA ILE A 26 -16.30 16.49 -6.65
C ILE A 26 -16.26 15.35 -7.68
N ASP A 27 -15.16 15.28 -8.44
CA ASP A 27 -14.82 14.08 -9.19
C ASP A 27 -14.32 13.03 -8.19
N PHE A 28 -15.14 12.00 -7.97
CA PHE A 28 -14.84 10.92 -7.04
C PHE A 28 -13.83 9.97 -7.69
N SER A 29 -12.56 10.03 -7.28
CA SER A 29 -11.55 9.02 -7.65
C SER A 29 -11.51 7.91 -6.60
N GLU A 30 -11.35 6.67 -7.06
CA GLU A 30 -11.42 5.42 -6.31
C GLU A 30 -10.78 5.42 -4.91
N GLU A 31 -11.38 4.61 -4.03
CA GLU A 31 -10.81 4.21 -2.76
C GLU A 31 -9.46 3.52 -2.96
N ASP A 32 -8.39 4.30 -2.83
CA ASP A 32 -7.09 3.71 -2.59
C ASP A 32 -7.17 3.01 -1.23
N THR A 33 -7.26 1.68 -1.26
CA THR A 33 -7.16 0.90 -0.04
C THR A 33 -5.74 1.06 0.46
N ILE A 34 -5.52 2.03 1.36
CA ILE A 34 -4.21 2.25 1.96
C ILE A 34 -3.93 1.01 2.83
N TYR A 35 -3.18 0.06 2.29
CA TYR A 35 -2.68 -1.09 3.03
C TYR A 35 -1.68 -0.60 4.07
N SER A 36 -2.19 -0.26 5.25
CA SER A 36 -1.35 0.03 6.41
C SER A 36 -0.76 -1.27 6.92
N ILE A 37 0.57 -1.32 7.04
CA ILE A 37 1.26 -2.44 7.67
C ILE A 37 0.83 -2.49 9.14
N PRO A 38 0.27 -3.61 9.64
CA PRO A 38 -0.09 -3.75 11.05
C PRO A 38 1.11 -3.46 11.96
N ASP A 39 0.90 -2.85 13.12
CA ASP A 39 1.99 -2.46 14.02
C ASP A 39 2.88 -3.64 14.43
N SER A 40 2.29 -4.82 14.62
CA SER A 40 3.00 -6.08 14.89
C SER A 40 3.95 -6.51 13.77
N HIS A 41 3.75 -6.03 12.54
CA HIS A 41 4.55 -6.35 11.36
C HIS A 41 5.55 -5.24 10.99
N LYS A 42 5.39 -4.02 11.54
CA LYS A 42 6.24 -2.87 11.19
C LYS A 42 7.72 -3.13 11.49
N THR A 43 8.03 -3.74 12.63
CA THR A 43 9.41 -4.07 13.02
C THR A 43 10.04 -5.05 12.03
N LEU A 44 9.33 -6.13 11.71
CA LEU A 44 9.79 -7.14 10.75
C LEU A 44 10.02 -6.54 9.35
N VAL A 45 9.12 -5.67 8.89
CA VAL A 45 9.26 -5.03 7.58
C VAL A 45 10.46 -4.09 7.57
N ARG A 46 10.69 -3.30 8.62
CA ARG A 46 11.88 -2.44 8.74
C ARG A 46 13.17 -3.25 8.71
N GLU A 47 13.27 -4.31 9.51
CA GLU A 47 14.45 -5.18 9.54
C GLU A 47 14.76 -5.78 8.16
N ARG A 48 13.72 -6.17 7.39
CA ARG A 48 13.90 -6.70 6.04
C ARG A 48 14.39 -5.65 5.06
N ILE A 49 13.89 -4.43 5.15
CA ILE A 49 14.34 -3.30 4.31
C ILE A 49 15.79 -2.97 4.63
N GLU A 50 16.15 -2.91 5.92
CA GLU A 50 17.52 -2.66 6.36
C GLU A 50 18.48 -3.75 5.89
N LYS A 51 18.12 -5.03 6.07
CA LYS A 51 18.91 -6.16 5.58
C LYS A 51 19.14 -6.10 4.07
N TYR A 52 18.09 -5.79 3.30
CA TYR A 52 18.21 -5.61 1.85
C TYR A 52 19.12 -4.43 1.47
N GLY A 53 19.10 -3.35 2.26
CA GLY A 53 19.97 -2.20 2.06
C GLY A 53 21.45 -2.51 2.35
N SER A 54 21.73 -3.25 3.42
CA SER A 54 23.09 -3.56 3.88
C SER A 54 23.74 -4.74 3.16
N ASP A 55 22.96 -5.77 2.80
CA ASP A 55 23.47 -6.99 2.18
C ASP A 55 22.48 -7.55 1.16
N ARG A 56 22.81 -7.38 -0.12
CA ARG A 56 22.00 -7.87 -1.24
C ARG A 56 22.37 -9.27 -1.70
N SER A 57 23.40 -9.90 -1.11
CA SER A 57 23.95 -11.18 -1.58
C SER A 57 22.92 -12.33 -1.60
N ASN A 58 21.93 -12.28 -0.71
CA ASN A 58 20.87 -13.27 -0.60
C ASN A 58 19.63 -12.97 -1.45
N TYR A 59 19.62 -11.88 -2.20
CA TYR A 59 18.46 -11.44 -2.97
C TYR A 59 18.73 -11.56 -4.46
N LEU A 60 17.80 -12.22 -5.16
CA LEU A 60 17.87 -12.40 -6.59
C LEU A 60 17.24 -11.21 -7.31
N SER A 61 17.90 -10.76 -8.36
CA SER A 61 17.28 -9.91 -9.38
C SER A 61 16.14 -10.65 -10.08
N ARG A 62 15.28 -9.89 -10.74
CA ARG A 62 14.15 -10.47 -11.47
C ARG A 62 14.59 -11.46 -12.55
N LYS A 63 15.71 -11.17 -13.25
CA LYS A 63 16.26 -12.04 -14.29
C LYS A 63 16.73 -13.39 -13.71
N GLU A 64 17.45 -13.37 -12.60
CA GLU A 64 17.92 -14.59 -11.93
C GLU A 64 16.77 -15.45 -11.39
N LEU A 65 15.68 -14.82 -10.95
CA LEU A 65 14.44 -15.50 -10.59
C LEU A 65 13.80 -16.20 -11.79
N ASP A 66 13.64 -15.49 -12.90
CA ASP A 66 13.01 -16.03 -14.11
C ASP A 66 13.82 -17.21 -14.69
N GLU A 67 15.16 -17.14 -14.63
CA GLU A 67 16.03 -18.25 -15.01
C GLU A 67 15.86 -19.46 -14.08
N LYS A 68 15.91 -19.26 -12.75
CA LYS A 68 15.70 -20.36 -11.77
C LYS A 68 14.33 -21.03 -11.89
N ILE A 69 13.28 -20.26 -12.21
CA ILE A 69 11.93 -20.80 -12.38
C ILE A 69 11.85 -21.66 -13.64
N LYS A 70 12.47 -21.22 -14.74
CA LYS A 70 12.53 -21.99 -16.00
C LYS A 70 13.33 -23.29 -15.85
N PHE A 71 14.37 -23.32 -15.02
CA PHE A 71 15.15 -24.54 -14.75
C PHE A 71 14.44 -25.60 -13.90
N LYS A 72 13.28 -25.28 -13.29
CA LYS A 72 12.49 -26.21 -12.47
C LYS A 72 11.27 -26.81 -13.19
N GLN A 73 11.02 -26.41 -14.44
CA GLN A 73 10.01 -27.00 -15.33
C GLN A 73 10.69 -27.99 -16.27
#